data_AF-A0A1X0QRS9-F1
#
_entry.id   AF-A0A1X0QRS9-F1
#
_cell.length_a   1.000
_cell.length_b   1.000
_cell.length_c   1.000
_cell.angle_alpha   90.00
_cell.angle_beta   90.00
_cell.angle_gamma   90.00
#
_symmetry.space_group_name_H-M   'P 1'
#
loop_
_entity.id
_entity.type
_entity.pdbx_description
1 polymer ?
#
loop_
_entity_poly.entity_id
_entity_poly.type
_entity_poly.pdbx_seq_one_letter_code
_entity_poly.pdbx_strand_id
1 'polypeptide(L)'
;MTRLMSKPEIVSIHELNNYSLGSYSSFDSSSPTDSKKNNEEFETQIRQLTQQVEHLSIANARLKRANRMLKMESDKKVDEKTVELKQALKRLLEQNIRLQRSNRLLKDDSDTLREELRNIKQNHIRDMTQVGPEYEYLVQVVNILYRQLLTNKPQCAQTCCYTNKQITDKDKHACRPTVQSNLSRGKIQLENEELKDKLDSLIQENELLTELIKEKERDNKELKEELKIKDDIVQQLEYKFKKIETEINDLQKDICYNHPSAESSLSEILSFPSVPI
;
A
#
# COMPACT_ATOMS: atom_id res chain seq x y z
N MET A 1 25.91 2.40 14.12
CA MET A 1 26.45 3.77 14.24
C MET A 1 25.30 4.76 14.15
N THR A 2 24.70 5.09 15.29
CA THR A 2 23.55 6.00 15.42
C THR A 2 24.06 7.40 15.78
N ARG A 3 23.99 8.34 14.82
CA ARG A 3 24.32 9.74 15.06
C ARG A 3 23.10 10.43 15.68
N LEU A 4 23.15 10.64 16.99
CA LEU A 4 22.26 11.57 17.69
C LEU A 4 22.61 12.99 17.20
N MET A 5 21.72 13.59 16.43
CA MET A 5 21.79 15.01 16.09
C MET A 5 20.95 15.78 17.11
N SER A 6 21.64 16.61 17.88
CA SER A 6 21.14 17.48 18.92
C SER A 6 20.02 18.38 18.40
N LYS A 7 18.90 18.44 19.12
CA LYS A 7 17.84 19.44 18.90
C LYS A 7 18.40 20.85 19.18
N PRO A 8 18.09 21.86 18.36
CA PRO A 8 18.34 23.25 18.75
C PRO A 8 17.30 23.68 19.80
N GLU A 9 17.77 24.13 20.96
CA GLU A 9 16.93 24.82 21.95
C GLU A 9 16.49 26.16 21.36
N ILE A 10 15.19 26.29 21.10
CA ILE A 10 14.57 27.57 20.74
C ILE A 10 14.32 28.30 22.06
N VAL A 11 15.18 29.27 22.36
CA VAL A 11 15.03 30.16 23.52
C VAL A 11 13.72 30.95 23.39
N SER A 12 12.86 30.82 24.40
CA SER A 12 11.56 31.50 24.49
C SER A 12 11.75 33.00 24.72
N ILE A 13 11.13 33.83 23.87
CA ILE A 13 11.21 35.30 23.89
C ILE A 13 10.47 35.90 25.12
N HIS A 14 9.99 35.07 26.05
CA HIS A 14 9.29 35.51 27.25
C HIS A 14 10.20 35.85 28.45
N GLU A 15 11.51 35.60 28.39
CA GLU A 15 12.42 35.87 29.52
C GLU A 15 13.07 37.27 29.54
N LEU A 16 12.80 38.13 28.55
CA LEU A 16 13.47 39.44 28.42
C LEU A 16 12.73 40.66 29.04
N ASN A 17 11.60 40.46 29.74
CA ASN A 17 10.79 41.59 30.24
C ASN A 17 10.85 41.85 31.75
N ASN A 18 11.75 41.21 32.50
CA ASN A 18 11.92 41.51 33.94
C ASN A 18 13.07 42.49 34.18
N TYR A 19 12.90 43.74 33.74
CA TYR A 19 13.64 44.86 34.31
C TYR A 19 12.72 45.57 35.31
N SER A 20 12.85 45.16 36.58
CA SER A 20 12.27 45.88 37.72
C SER A 20 12.99 47.22 37.84
N LEU A 21 12.26 48.33 37.65
CA LEU A 21 12.76 49.66 37.98
C LEU A 21 13.06 49.72 39.48
N GLY A 22 14.36 49.80 39.82
CA GLY A 22 14.80 50.04 41.18
C GLY A 22 14.31 51.41 41.66
N SER A 23 13.54 51.39 42.74
CA SER A 23 13.18 52.59 43.52
C SER A 23 14.44 53.34 43.93
N TYR A 24 14.65 54.53 43.37
CA TYR A 24 15.52 55.53 43.97
C TYR A 24 14.68 56.36 44.93
N SER A 25 14.78 56.02 46.22
CA SER A 25 14.46 56.92 47.32
C SER A 25 15.77 57.47 47.90
N SER A 26 16.01 58.77 47.76
CA SER A 26 16.89 59.54 48.65
C SER A 26 16.48 61.00 48.67
N PHE A 27 15.80 61.34 49.77
CA PHE A 27 15.89 62.56 50.58
C PHE A 27 17.36 63.10 50.63
N ASP A 28 17.68 64.39 50.76
CA ASP A 28 17.05 65.44 51.56
C ASP A 28 17.60 66.87 51.20
N SER A 29 16.72 67.87 51.34
CA SER A 29 16.91 69.27 51.79
C SER A 29 17.92 70.26 51.15
N SER A 30 17.41 71.41 50.67
CA SER A 30 17.93 72.78 50.93
C SER A 30 17.02 73.93 50.44
N SER A 31 16.58 74.76 51.40
CA SER A 31 16.19 76.19 51.38
C SER A 31 15.03 76.75 50.51
N PRO A 32 14.10 77.53 51.10
CA PRO A 32 12.94 78.10 50.41
C PRO A 32 13.17 79.59 50.05
N THR A 33 13.67 79.92 48.86
CA THR A 33 13.47 81.28 48.30
C THR A 33 13.53 81.42 46.76
N ASP A 34 13.81 80.37 45.97
CA ASP A 34 13.74 80.41 44.49
C ASP A 34 12.86 79.28 43.90
N SER A 35 11.92 78.78 44.70
CA SER A 35 11.19 77.53 44.44
C SER A 35 10.15 77.58 43.32
N LYS A 36 9.80 78.77 42.78
CA LYS A 36 8.82 78.88 41.68
C LYS A 36 9.44 78.73 40.30
N LYS A 37 10.60 79.34 40.02
CA LYS A 37 11.24 79.27 38.69
C LYS A 37 11.84 77.90 38.39
N ASN A 38 12.49 77.26 39.36
CA ASN A 38 13.07 75.94 39.16
C ASN A 38 11.98 74.86 39.02
N ASN A 39 10.87 74.96 39.74
CA ASN A 39 9.75 74.01 39.60
C ASN A 39 9.12 74.06 38.20
N GLU A 40 9.00 75.25 37.59
CA GLU A 40 8.47 75.38 36.23
C GLU A 40 9.39 74.71 35.19
N GLU A 41 10.71 74.82 35.33
CA GLU A 41 11.69 74.13 34.48
C GLU A 41 11.67 72.61 34.69
N PHE A 42 11.57 72.13 35.93
CA PHE A 42 11.40 70.70 36.21
C PHE A 42 10.06 70.16 35.70
N GLU A 43 8.96 70.90 35.83
CA GLU A 43 7.66 70.51 35.31
C GLU A 43 7.64 70.44 33.78
N THR A 44 8.30 71.39 33.10
CA THR A 44 8.44 71.34 31.63
C THR A 44 9.30 70.16 31.19
N GLN A 45 10.38 69.83 31.90
CA GLN A 45 11.21 68.66 31.64
C GLN A 45 10.45 67.34 31.88
N ILE A 46 9.66 67.25 32.95
CA ILE A 46 8.79 66.09 33.23
C ILE A 46 7.74 65.93 32.12
N ARG A 47 7.13 67.03 31.65
CA ARG A 47 6.19 66.98 30.52
C ARG A 47 6.85 66.52 29.23
N GLN A 48 8.06 66.99 28.93
CA GLN A 48 8.83 66.54 27.77
C GLN A 48 9.20 65.05 27.86
N LEU A 49 9.66 64.57 29.01
CA LEU A 49 9.93 63.15 29.24
C LEU A 49 8.67 62.31 29.11
N THR A 50 7.54 62.79 29.65
CA THR A 50 6.24 62.10 29.52
C THR A 50 5.83 61.97 28.06
N GLN A 51 5.96 63.05 27.26
CA GLN A 51 5.70 63.02 25.82
C GLN A 51 6.64 62.05 25.08
N GLN A 52 7.92 61.99 25.45
CA GLN A 52 8.87 61.04 24.86
C GLN A 52 8.52 59.59 25.22
N VAL A 53 8.13 59.32 26.46
CA VAL A 53 7.68 58.00 26.92
C VAL A 53 6.41 57.58 26.18
N GLU A 54 5.44 58.47 26.02
CA GLU A 54 4.22 58.21 25.24
C GLU A 54 4.55 57.91 23.77
N HIS A 55 5.42 58.72 23.15
CA HIS A 55 5.86 58.49 21.78
C HIS A 55 6.55 57.12 21.62
N LEU A 56 7.48 56.78 22.53
CA LEU A 56 8.16 55.49 22.54
C LEU A 56 7.19 54.32 22.80
N SER A 57 6.18 54.52 23.66
CA SER A 57 5.15 53.52 23.93
C SER A 57 4.31 53.24 22.68
N ILE A 58 3.88 54.29 21.96
CA ILE A 58 3.14 54.16 20.70
C ILE A 58 4.02 53.50 19.63
N ALA A 59 5.28 53.91 19.49
CA ALA A 59 6.22 53.31 18.54
C ALA A 59 6.47 51.83 18.83
N ASN A 60 6.66 51.45 20.10
CA ASN A 60 6.79 50.05 20.52
C ASN A 60 5.53 49.24 20.25
N ALA A 61 4.35 49.81 20.51
CA ALA A 61 3.09 49.14 20.18
C ALA A 61 2.95 48.88 18.67
N ARG A 62 3.35 49.85 17.83
CA ARG A 62 3.39 49.70 16.37
C ARG A 62 4.39 48.62 15.93
N LEU A 63 5.60 48.64 16.47
CA LEU A 63 6.63 47.62 16.18
C LEU A 63 6.19 46.23 16.60
N LYS A 64 5.58 46.08 17.78
CA LYS A 64 5.03 44.79 18.24
C LYS A 64 3.95 44.26 17.29
N ARG A 65 3.08 45.13 16.76
CA ARG A 65 2.09 44.73 15.74
C ARG A 65 2.77 44.33 14.44
N ALA A 66 3.72 45.12 13.93
CA ALA A 66 4.45 44.81 12.70
C ALA A 66 5.20 43.47 12.80
N ASN A 67 5.89 43.20 13.93
CA ASN A 67 6.57 41.92 14.17
C ASN A 67 5.60 40.73 14.21
N ARG A 68 4.41 40.90 14.80
CA ARG A 68 3.38 39.84 14.77
C ARG A 68 2.92 39.57 13.33
N MET A 69 2.70 40.62 12.53
CA MET A 69 2.31 40.47 11.13
C MET A 69 3.39 39.75 10.31
N LEU A 70 4.64 40.19 10.42
CA LEU A 70 5.77 39.56 9.73
C LEU A 70 5.96 38.11 10.13
N LYS A 71 5.79 37.79 11.42
CA LYS A 71 5.85 36.41 11.89
C LYS A 71 4.75 35.55 11.25
N MET A 72 3.49 36.00 11.29
CA MET A 72 2.38 35.29 10.65
C MET A 72 2.60 35.11 9.14
N GLU A 73 3.13 36.12 8.45
CA GLU A 73 3.42 36.05 7.03
C GLU A 73 4.57 35.06 6.73
N SER A 74 5.61 35.04 7.58
CA SER A 74 6.70 34.08 7.47
C SER A 74 6.22 32.63 7.71
N ASP A 75 5.38 32.42 8.72
CA ASP A 75 4.81 31.10 9.03
C ASP A 75 3.90 30.63 7.89
N LYS A 76 3.05 31.52 7.36
CA LYS A 76 2.19 31.24 6.20
C LYS A 76 3.01 30.83 4.97
N LYS A 77 4.09 31.55 4.67
CA LYS A 77 4.95 31.25 3.52
C LYS A 77 5.67 29.90 3.67
N VAL A 78 6.05 29.53 4.90
CA VAL A 78 6.61 28.20 5.18
C VAL A 78 5.55 27.12 5.01
N ASP A 79 4.33 27.34 5.48
CA ASP A 79 3.25 26.37 5.31
C ASP A 79 2.87 26.19 3.83
N GLU A 80 2.75 27.27 3.06
CA GLU A 80 2.51 27.21 1.61
C GLU A 80 3.59 26.39 0.89
N LYS A 81 4.87 26.61 1.22
CA LYS A 81 5.98 25.85 0.62
C LYS A 81 6.06 24.40 1.10
N THR A 82 5.57 24.10 2.29
CA THR A 82 5.69 22.76 2.88
C THR A 82 4.44 21.91 2.71
N VAL A 83 3.30 22.48 2.34
CA VAL A 83 2.03 21.76 2.14
C VAL A 83 2.17 20.65 1.09
N GLU A 84 2.76 20.95 -0.07
CA GLU A 84 2.91 19.96 -1.14
C GLU A 84 3.82 18.80 -0.69
N LEU A 85 4.92 19.13 0.00
CA LEU A 85 5.85 18.15 0.56
C LEU A 85 5.17 17.27 1.62
N LYS A 86 4.40 17.88 2.54
CA LYS A 86 3.63 17.14 3.57
C LYS A 86 2.63 16.19 2.92
N GLN A 87 1.94 16.63 1.87
CA GLN A 87 1.02 15.78 1.12
C GLN A 87 1.72 14.66 0.38
N ALA A 88 2.83 14.95 -0.31
CA ALA A 88 3.62 13.94 -1.02
C ALA A 88 4.17 12.88 -0.05
N LEU A 89 4.67 13.29 1.12
CA LEU A 89 5.15 12.40 2.16
C LEU A 89 4.03 11.49 2.68
N LYS A 90 2.83 12.04 2.91
CA LYS A 90 1.65 11.23 3.31
C LYS A 90 1.30 10.19 2.25
N ARG A 91 1.26 10.57 0.97
CA ARG A 91 0.98 9.64 -0.14
C ARG A 91 2.05 8.54 -0.24
N LEU A 92 3.32 8.89 -0.11
CA LEU A 92 4.43 7.93 -0.14
C LEU A 92 4.38 6.98 1.04
N LEU A 93 4.02 7.44 2.24
CA LEU A 93 3.81 6.59 3.41
C LEU A 93 2.68 5.58 3.16
N GLU A 94 1.54 6.04 2.66
CA GLU A 94 0.41 5.16 2.33
C GLU A 94 0.79 4.11 1.28
N GLN A 95 1.50 4.51 0.23
CA GLN A 95 2.02 3.59 -0.79
C GLN A 95 3.01 2.58 -0.21
N ASN A 96 3.92 3.02 0.65
CA ASN A 96 4.89 2.14 1.29
C ASN A 96 4.20 1.10 2.18
N ILE A 97 3.19 1.51 2.96
CA ILE A 97 2.39 0.59 3.78
C ILE A 97 1.67 -0.43 2.90
N ARG A 98 1.07 -0.01 1.78
CA ARG A 98 0.41 -0.93 0.83
C ARG A 98 1.41 -1.94 0.25
N LEU A 99 2.58 -1.48 -0.17
CA LEU A 99 3.65 -2.34 -0.69
C LEU A 99 4.18 -3.32 0.36
N GLN A 100 4.38 -2.87 1.60
CA GLN A 100 4.80 -3.76 2.69
C GLN A 100 3.76 -4.85 2.96
N ARG A 101 2.47 -4.52 2.94
CA ARG A 101 1.39 -5.52 3.09
C ARG A 101 1.38 -6.51 1.94
N SER A 102 1.48 -6.03 0.70
CA SER A 102 1.55 -6.89 -0.49
C SER A 102 2.78 -7.82 -0.47
N ASN A 103 3.96 -7.31 -0.09
CA ASN A 103 5.16 -8.13 0.03
C ASN A 103 5.04 -9.21 1.11
N ARG A 104 4.31 -8.95 2.21
CA ARG A 104 4.05 -9.99 3.22
C ARG A 104 3.19 -11.11 2.65
N LEU A 105 2.09 -10.77 1.96
CA LEU A 105 1.22 -11.75 1.32
C LEU A 105 1.98 -12.59 0.28
N LEU A 106 2.74 -11.96 -0.61
CA LEU A 106 3.55 -12.67 -1.61
C LEU A 106 4.61 -13.58 -0.98
N LYS A 107 5.15 -13.18 0.16
CA LYS A 107 6.10 -14.01 0.91
C LYS A 107 5.41 -15.23 1.50
N ASP A 108 4.24 -15.05 2.11
CA ASP A 108 3.45 -16.14 2.68
C ASP A 108 3.03 -17.15 1.59
N ASP A 109 2.60 -16.67 0.42
CA ASP A 109 2.29 -17.50 -0.75
C ASP A 109 3.53 -18.27 -1.23
N SER A 110 4.68 -17.60 -1.32
CA SER A 110 5.94 -18.25 -1.73
C SER A 110 6.37 -19.33 -0.75
N ASP A 111 6.23 -19.09 0.55
CA ASP A 111 6.59 -20.05 1.59
C ASP A 111 5.63 -21.25 1.59
N THR A 112 4.34 -21.02 1.35
CA THR A 112 3.33 -22.07 1.16
C THR A 112 3.65 -22.95 -0.04
N LEU A 113 3.91 -22.36 -1.22
CA LEU A 113 4.28 -23.10 -2.42
C LEU A 113 5.58 -23.89 -2.26
N ARG A 114 6.56 -23.34 -1.54
CA ARG A 114 7.80 -24.09 -1.23
C ARG A 114 7.52 -25.29 -0.34
N GLU A 115 6.60 -25.16 0.62
CA GLU A 115 6.21 -26.27 1.50
C GLU A 115 5.45 -27.35 0.72
N GLU A 116 4.50 -26.97 -0.13
CA GLU A 116 3.83 -27.91 -1.04
C GLU A 116 4.81 -28.64 -1.94
N LEU A 117 5.77 -27.92 -2.53
CA LEU A 117 6.82 -28.54 -3.35
C LEU A 117 7.68 -29.52 -2.55
N ARG A 118 8.04 -29.17 -1.30
CA ARG A 118 8.75 -30.09 -0.40
C ARG A 118 7.92 -31.34 -0.12
N ASN A 119 6.64 -31.16 0.17
CA ASN A 119 5.71 -32.27 0.43
C ASN A 119 5.53 -33.17 -0.78
N ILE A 120 5.38 -32.61 -1.99
CA ILE A 120 5.32 -33.38 -3.23
C ILE A 120 6.61 -34.17 -3.45
N LYS A 121 7.78 -33.54 -3.27
CA LYS A 121 9.06 -34.24 -3.38
C LYS A 121 9.19 -35.37 -2.36
N GLN A 122 8.75 -35.13 -1.13
CA GLN A 122 8.82 -36.13 -0.07
C GLN A 122 7.81 -37.26 -0.26
N ASN A 123 6.62 -36.97 -0.80
CA ASN A 123 5.64 -37.98 -1.20
C ASN A 123 6.18 -38.80 -2.36
N HIS A 124 6.75 -38.17 -3.37
CA HIS A 124 7.41 -38.87 -4.47
C HIS A 124 8.52 -39.80 -3.95
N ILE A 125 9.37 -39.35 -3.03
CA ILE A 125 10.40 -40.22 -2.42
C ILE A 125 9.78 -41.38 -1.62
N ARG A 126 8.64 -41.17 -0.94
CA ARG A 126 7.94 -42.23 -0.20
C ARG A 126 7.27 -43.24 -1.13
N ASP A 127 6.68 -42.76 -2.22
CA ASP A 127 5.97 -43.56 -3.23
C ASP A 127 6.94 -44.25 -4.21
N MET A 128 8.20 -43.81 -4.23
CA MET A 128 9.30 -44.49 -4.93
C MET A 128 9.53 -45.87 -4.31
N THR A 129 8.77 -46.84 -4.79
CA THR A 129 8.93 -48.28 -4.45
C THR A 129 10.25 -48.86 -4.96
N GLN A 130 10.91 -48.17 -5.88
CA GLN A 130 12.20 -48.57 -6.46
C GLN A 130 13.08 -47.34 -6.64
N VAL A 131 14.29 -47.44 -6.08
CA VAL A 131 15.38 -46.49 -6.31
C VAL A 131 15.82 -46.61 -7.78
N GLY A 132 16.08 -45.48 -8.44
CA GLY A 132 16.29 -45.40 -9.89
C GLY A 132 17.35 -46.38 -10.46
N PRO A 133 17.36 -46.62 -11.77
CA PRO A 133 18.20 -47.62 -12.42
C PRO A 133 19.70 -47.43 -12.12
N GLU A 134 20.13 -46.21 -11.85
CA GLU A 134 21.51 -45.87 -11.46
C GLU A 134 21.85 -46.41 -10.06
N TYR A 135 20.92 -46.28 -9.11
CA TYR A 135 21.11 -46.81 -7.76
C TYR A 135 20.99 -48.34 -7.74
N GLU A 136 20.05 -48.90 -8.51
CA GLU A 136 19.96 -50.36 -8.71
C GLU A 136 21.28 -50.91 -9.28
N TYR A 137 21.82 -50.25 -10.32
CA TYR A 137 23.12 -50.60 -10.88
C TYR A 137 24.24 -50.53 -9.84
N LEU A 138 24.30 -49.45 -9.05
CA LEU A 138 25.33 -49.26 -8.03
C LEU A 138 25.30 -50.38 -6.98
N VAL A 139 24.11 -50.70 -6.45
CA VAL A 139 23.92 -51.78 -5.48
C VAL A 139 24.33 -53.13 -6.08
N GLN A 140 23.98 -53.39 -7.34
CA GLN A 140 24.36 -54.62 -8.03
C GLN A 140 25.89 -54.71 -8.23
N VAL A 141 26.56 -53.62 -8.60
CA VAL A 141 28.03 -53.58 -8.74
C VAL A 141 28.71 -53.82 -7.39
N VAL A 142 28.27 -53.15 -6.33
CA VAL A 142 28.82 -53.34 -4.97
C VAL A 142 28.70 -54.80 -4.53
N ASN A 143 27.55 -55.44 -4.77
CA ASN A 143 27.34 -56.85 -4.45
C ASN A 143 28.27 -57.79 -5.24
N ILE A 144 28.53 -57.50 -6.52
CA ILE A 144 29.49 -58.27 -7.33
C ILE A 144 30.91 -58.12 -6.77
N LEU A 145 31.33 -56.89 -6.48
CA LEU A 145 32.65 -56.59 -5.92
C LEU A 145 32.85 -57.28 -4.56
N TYR A 146 31.83 -57.24 -3.69
CA TYR A 146 31.87 -57.91 -2.38
C TYR A 146 32.05 -59.42 -2.51
N ARG A 147 31.38 -60.08 -3.48
CA ARG A 147 31.56 -61.51 -3.76
C ARG A 147 32.92 -61.84 -4.36
N GLN A 148 33.47 -60.98 -5.22
CA GLN A 148 34.83 -61.15 -5.77
C GLN A 148 35.89 -61.07 -4.66
N LEU A 149 35.73 -60.13 -3.72
CA LEU A 149 36.60 -60.02 -2.54
C LEU A 149 36.53 -61.27 -1.65
N LEU A 150 35.33 -61.79 -1.36
CA LEU A 150 35.13 -63.00 -0.56
C LEU A 150 35.76 -64.26 -1.18
N THR A 151 35.74 -64.37 -2.50
CA THR A 151 36.27 -65.54 -3.23
C THR A 151 37.74 -65.39 -3.60
N ASN A 152 38.32 -64.21 -3.35
CA ASN A 152 39.70 -63.81 -3.67
C ASN A 152 40.09 -64.13 -5.13
N LYS A 153 39.11 -64.07 -6.04
CA LYS A 153 39.27 -64.36 -7.46
C LYS A 153 38.67 -63.22 -8.28
N PRO A 154 39.46 -62.57 -9.16
CA PRO A 154 38.98 -61.44 -9.96
C PRO A 154 38.02 -61.86 -11.08
N GLN A 155 37.96 -63.15 -11.41
CA GLN A 155 37.11 -63.72 -12.44
C GLN A 155 36.26 -64.86 -11.88
N CYS A 156 35.00 -64.94 -12.35
CA CYS A 156 34.12 -66.02 -11.93
C CYS A 156 34.57 -67.33 -12.62
N ALA A 157 34.78 -68.41 -11.84
CA ALA A 157 35.48 -69.60 -12.31
C ALA A 157 34.58 -70.68 -12.95
N GLN A 158 33.50 -71.08 -12.26
CA GLN A 158 32.53 -72.09 -12.72
C GLN A 158 31.09 -71.57 -12.69
N THR A 159 30.84 -70.56 -11.86
CA THR A 159 29.51 -70.01 -11.60
C THR A 159 29.60 -68.49 -11.64
N CYS A 160 28.68 -67.85 -12.37
CA CYS A 160 28.61 -66.41 -12.52
C CYS A 160 28.40 -65.73 -11.16
N CYS A 161 29.25 -64.77 -10.82
CA CYS A 161 29.22 -64.10 -9.53
C CYS A 161 28.02 -63.14 -9.35
N TYR A 162 27.30 -62.83 -10.44
CA TYR A 162 26.04 -62.09 -10.44
C TYR A 162 24.79 -63.01 -10.46
N THR A 163 24.69 -63.93 -11.44
CA THR A 163 23.47 -64.73 -11.68
C THR A 163 23.45 -66.10 -11.00
N ASN A 164 24.54 -66.52 -10.36
CA ASN A 164 24.72 -67.88 -9.82
C ASN A 164 24.47 -69.02 -10.84
N LYS A 165 24.47 -68.71 -12.14
CA LYS A 165 24.35 -69.68 -13.24
C LYS A 165 25.71 -70.26 -13.59
N GLN A 166 25.73 -71.51 -14.05
CA GLN A 166 26.97 -72.14 -14.52
C GLN A 166 27.50 -71.45 -15.77
N ILE A 167 28.82 -71.30 -15.84
CA ILE A 167 29.53 -70.67 -16.97
C ILE A 167 29.89 -71.79 -17.95
N THR A 168 29.25 -71.78 -19.13
CA THR A 168 29.49 -72.75 -20.20
C THR A 168 30.68 -72.39 -21.10
N ASP A 169 31.01 -71.10 -21.22
CA ASP A 169 32.11 -70.59 -22.04
C ASP A 169 32.93 -69.59 -21.22
N LYS A 170 34.11 -70.01 -20.74
CA LYS A 170 34.93 -69.24 -19.78
C LYS A 170 35.54 -67.98 -20.40
N ASP A 171 35.94 -68.06 -21.66
CA ASP A 171 36.63 -66.95 -22.36
C ASP A 171 35.69 -65.81 -22.78
N LYS A 172 34.37 -66.02 -22.68
CA LYS A 172 33.34 -65.01 -23.01
C LYS A 172 32.53 -64.55 -21.81
N HIS A 173 32.88 -64.98 -20.60
CA HIS A 173 32.11 -64.64 -19.42
C HIS A 173 32.41 -63.21 -18.93
N ALA A 174 31.52 -62.27 -19.24
CA ALA A 174 31.51 -60.95 -18.63
C ALA A 174 30.40 -60.88 -17.56
N CYS A 175 30.78 -60.64 -16.31
CA CYS A 175 29.82 -60.38 -15.23
C CYS A 175 29.30 -58.95 -15.32
N ARG A 176 28.26 -58.73 -16.12
CA ARG A 176 27.63 -57.41 -16.23
C ARG A 176 26.31 -57.39 -15.44
N PRO A 177 26.13 -56.43 -14.51
CA PRO A 177 24.84 -56.17 -13.92
C PRO A 177 23.81 -55.92 -15.01
N THR A 178 22.68 -56.63 -14.92
CA THR A 178 21.53 -56.34 -15.78
C THR A 178 20.57 -55.55 -14.92
N VAL A 179 20.48 -54.25 -15.19
CA VAL A 179 19.46 -53.40 -14.58
C VAL A 179 18.12 -53.88 -15.12
N GLN A 180 17.25 -54.37 -14.25
CA GLN A 180 15.89 -54.67 -14.68
C GLN A 180 15.19 -53.32 -14.78
N SER A 181 15.08 -52.78 -16.00
CA SER A 181 14.16 -51.67 -16.23
C SER A 181 12.76 -52.21 -15.92
N ASN A 182 12.29 -52.02 -14.70
CA ASN A 182 10.98 -52.48 -14.20
C ASN A 182 9.81 -51.69 -14.78
N LEU A 183 10.09 -50.98 -15.87
CA LEU A 183 9.18 -50.69 -16.97
C LEU A 183 8.61 -52.00 -17.53
N SER A 184 7.84 -52.74 -16.72
CA SER A 184 6.98 -53.81 -17.19
C SER A 184 6.09 -53.18 -18.23
N ARG A 185 6.28 -53.58 -19.49
CA ARG A 185 5.57 -53.04 -20.64
C ARG A 185 4.06 -52.94 -20.37
N GLY A 186 3.51 -53.90 -19.63
CA GLY A 186 2.12 -53.92 -19.18
C GLY A 186 1.73 -52.85 -18.15
N LYS A 187 2.58 -52.51 -17.17
CA LYS A 187 2.29 -51.44 -16.20
C LYS A 187 2.28 -50.06 -16.87
N ILE A 188 3.24 -49.81 -17.76
CA ILE A 188 3.29 -48.55 -18.54
C ILE A 188 2.11 -48.47 -19.49
N GLN A 189 1.70 -49.59 -20.08
CA GLN A 189 0.53 -49.60 -20.97
C GLN A 189 -0.76 -49.31 -20.21
N LEU A 190 -0.95 -49.91 -19.04
CA LEU A 190 -2.07 -49.59 -18.15
C LEU A 190 -2.05 -48.12 -17.69
N GLU A 191 -0.89 -47.61 -17.25
CA GLU A 191 -0.76 -46.22 -16.83
C GLU A 191 -0.97 -45.24 -18.00
N ASN A 192 -0.49 -45.57 -19.20
CA ASN A 192 -0.75 -44.78 -20.40
C ASN A 192 -2.22 -44.82 -20.84
N GLU A 193 -2.91 -45.95 -20.68
CA GLU A 193 -4.36 -46.04 -20.92
C GLU A 193 -5.12 -45.18 -19.91
N GLU A 194 -4.80 -45.27 -18.62
CA GLU A 194 -5.42 -44.45 -17.57
C GLU A 194 -5.16 -42.95 -17.78
N LEU A 195 -3.93 -42.58 -18.18
CA LEU A 195 -3.58 -41.18 -18.50
C LEU A 195 -4.30 -40.68 -19.75
N LYS A 196 -4.51 -41.54 -20.75
CA LYS A 196 -5.31 -41.19 -21.94
C LYS A 196 -6.77 -40.96 -21.58
N ASP A 197 -7.38 -41.84 -20.79
CA ASP A 197 -8.77 -41.70 -20.36
C ASP A 197 -8.98 -40.41 -19.54
N LYS A 198 -8.02 -40.08 -18.65
CA LYS A 198 -8.01 -38.81 -17.91
C LYS A 198 -7.84 -37.61 -18.85
N LEU A 199 -6.95 -37.71 -19.84
CA LEU A 199 -6.74 -36.64 -20.81
C LEU A 199 -7.99 -36.39 -21.64
N ASP A 200 -8.66 -37.44 -22.11
CA ASP A 200 -9.89 -37.35 -22.89
C ASP A 200 -11.04 -36.75 -22.05
N SER A 201 -11.12 -37.11 -20.77
CA SER A 201 -12.07 -36.50 -19.82
C SER A 201 -11.82 -34.99 -19.65
N LEU A 202 -10.55 -34.59 -19.47
CA LEU A 202 -10.17 -33.18 -19.33
C LEU A 202 -10.37 -32.37 -20.62
N ILE A 203 -10.24 -33.01 -21.78
CA ILE A 203 -10.54 -32.38 -23.08
C ILE A 203 -12.05 -32.11 -23.16
N GLN A 204 -12.89 -33.10 -22.84
CA GLN A 204 -14.35 -32.93 -22.83
C GLN A 204 -14.80 -31.83 -21.85
N GLU A 205 -14.25 -31.80 -20.64
CA GLU A 205 -14.54 -30.74 -19.67
C GLU A 205 -14.13 -29.36 -20.19
N ASN A 206 -12.97 -29.24 -20.84
CA ASN A 206 -12.55 -27.97 -21.45
C ASN A 206 -13.46 -27.52 -22.59
N GLU A 207 -13.93 -28.45 -23.42
CA GLU A 207 -14.87 -28.15 -24.50
C GLU A 207 -16.19 -27.60 -23.92
N LEU A 208 -16.73 -28.25 -22.90
CA LEU A 208 -17.94 -27.80 -22.19
C LEU A 208 -17.75 -26.43 -21.53
N LEU A 209 -16.61 -26.20 -20.86
CA LEU A 209 -16.29 -24.90 -20.26
C LEU A 209 -16.14 -23.81 -21.32
N THR A 210 -15.54 -24.13 -22.47
CA THR A 210 -15.40 -23.18 -23.58
C THR A 210 -16.76 -22.80 -24.14
N GLU A 211 -17.69 -23.75 -24.25
CA GLU A 211 -19.06 -23.48 -24.69
C GLU A 211 -19.83 -22.62 -23.69
N LEU A 212 -19.70 -22.90 -22.39
CA LEU A 212 -20.29 -22.09 -21.33
C LEU A 212 -19.74 -20.65 -21.32
N ILE A 213 -18.44 -20.46 -21.55
CA ILE A 213 -17.84 -19.12 -21.67
C ILE A 213 -18.46 -18.37 -22.84
N LYS A 214 -18.60 -19.01 -24.01
CA LYS A 214 -19.24 -18.39 -25.19
C LYS A 214 -20.70 -18.01 -24.93
N GLU A 215 -21.44 -18.83 -24.19
CA GLU A 215 -22.80 -18.49 -23.75
C GLU A 215 -22.78 -17.24 -22.86
N LYS A 216 -21.92 -17.21 -21.84
CA LYS A 216 -21.83 -16.05 -20.94
C LYS A 216 -21.35 -14.78 -21.63
N GLU A 217 -20.50 -14.90 -22.64
CA GLU A 217 -20.10 -13.76 -23.48
C GLU A 217 -21.27 -13.21 -24.31
N ARG A 218 -22.19 -14.07 -24.78
CA ARG A 218 -23.42 -13.63 -25.46
C ARG A 218 -24.34 -12.91 -24.47
N ASP A 219 -24.62 -13.50 -23.31
CA ASP A 219 -25.42 -12.88 -22.25
C ASP A 219 -24.86 -11.49 -21.88
N ASN A 220 -23.54 -11.38 -21.75
CA ASN A 220 -22.88 -10.13 -21.38
C ASN A 220 -23.00 -9.05 -22.47
N LYS A 221 -22.95 -9.43 -23.74
CA LYS A 221 -23.16 -8.52 -24.87
C LYS A 221 -24.60 -7.99 -24.87
N GLU A 222 -25.58 -8.88 -24.71
CA GLU A 222 -26.99 -8.51 -24.66
C GLU A 222 -27.27 -7.55 -23.49
N LEU A 223 -26.76 -7.84 -22.29
CA LEU A 223 -26.90 -6.97 -21.13
C LEU A 223 -26.23 -5.59 -21.32
N LYS A 224 -25.10 -5.53 -22.02
CA LYS A 224 -24.44 -4.25 -22.35
C LYS A 224 -25.29 -3.41 -23.32
N GLU A 225 -25.90 -4.04 -24.30
CA GLU A 225 -26.82 -3.36 -25.23
C GLU A 225 -28.05 -2.85 -24.48
N GLU A 226 -28.64 -3.66 -23.61
CA GLU A 226 -29.78 -3.26 -22.78
C GLU A 226 -29.41 -2.10 -21.85
N LEU A 227 -28.25 -2.16 -21.20
CA LEU A 227 -27.77 -1.09 -20.33
C LEU A 227 -27.57 0.22 -21.10
N LYS A 228 -26.99 0.15 -22.30
CA LYS A 228 -26.82 1.32 -23.16
C LYS A 228 -28.15 1.95 -23.53
N ILE A 229 -29.16 1.16 -23.87
CA ILE A 229 -30.51 1.65 -24.15
C ILE A 229 -31.10 2.35 -22.92
N LYS A 230 -30.92 1.76 -21.72
CA LYS A 230 -31.36 2.37 -20.46
C LYS A 230 -30.65 3.70 -20.19
N ASP A 231 -29.34 3.77 -20.38
CA ASP A 231 -28.56 5.01 -20.22
C ASP A 231 -29.03 6.09 -21.20
N ASP A 232 -29.29 5.74 -22.46
CA ASP A 232 -29.82 6.67 -23.46
C ASP A 232 -31.21 7.20 -23.05
N ILE A 233 -32.08 6.35 -22.50
CA ILE A 233 -33.39 6.75 -21.97
C ILE A 233 -33.22 7.72 -20.78
N VAL A 234 -32.32 7.42 -19.85
CA VAL A 234 -32.05 8.28 -18.69
C VAL A 234 -31.54 9.64 -19.14
N GLN A 235 -30.58 9.69 -20.08
CA GLN A 235 -30.09 10.95 -20.63
C GLN A 235 -31.21 11.77 -21.31
N GLN A 236 -32.10 11.12 -22.05
CA GLN A 236 -33.26 11.80 -22.63
C GLN A 236 -34.21 12.34 -21.56
N LEU A 237 -34.43 11.60 -20.47
CA LEU A 237 -35.26 12.07 -19.36
C LEU A 237 -34.60 13.24 -18.64
N GLU A 238 -33.31 13.17 -18.32
CA GLU A 238 -32.56 14.28 -17.71
C GLU A 238 -32.62 15.55 -18.56
N TYR A 239 -32.43 15.41 -19.89
CA TYR A 239 -32.58 16.53 -20.81
C TYR A 239 -34.00 17.13 -20.78
N LYS A 240 -35.03 16.29 -20.81
CA LYS A 240 -36.43 16.74 -20.73
C LYS A 240 -36.73 17.40 -19.38
N PHE A 241 -36.25 16.86 -18.27
CA PHE A 241 -36.40 17.46 -16.94
C PHE A 241 -35.74 18.83 -16.88
N LYS A 242 -34.51 18.96 -17.37
CA LYS A 242 -33.80 20.24 -17.41
C LYS A 242 -34.53 21.28 -18.27
N LYS A 243 -35.11 20.86 -19.40
CA LYS A 243 -35.92 21.73 -20.26
C LYS A 243 -37.19 22.21 -19.53
N ILE A 244 -37.90 21.29 -18.88
CA ILE A 244 -39.09 21.62 -18.09
C ILE A 244 -38.72 22.57 -16.93
N GLU A 245 -37.59 22.34 -16.25
CA GLU A 245 -37.10 23.21 -15.19
C GLU A 245 -36.84 24.63 -15.70
N THR A 246 -36.24 24.79 -16.88
CA THR A 246 -36.07 26.11 -17.50
C THR A 246 -37.40 26.77 -17.85
N GLU A 247 -38.34 26.03 -18.43
CA GLU A 247 -39.68 26.55 -18.77
C GLU A 247 -40.47 26.97 -17.52
N ILE A 248 -40.39 26.20 -16.43
CA ILE A 248 -41.00 26.55 -15.14
C ILE A 248 -40.36 27.82 -14.55
N ASN A 249 -39.03 27.92 -14.59
CA ASN A 249 -38.32 29.10 -14.08
C ASN A 249 -38.68 30.36 -14.88
N ASP A 250 -38.82 30.25 -16.19
CA ASP A 250 -39.24 31.38 -17.04
C ASP A 250 -40.70 31.76 -16.75
N LEU A 251 -41.61 30.79 -16.63
CA LEU A 251 -43.00 31.05 -16.20
C LEU A 251 -43.09 31.68 -14.80
N GLN A 252 -42.27 31.23 -13.84
CA GLN A 252 -42.22 31.81 -12.51
C GLN A 252 -41.74 33.26 -12.55
N LYS A 253 -40.72 33.59 -13.36
CA LYS A 253 -40.30 34.97 -13.57
C LYS A 253 -41.43 35.80 -14.18
N ASP A 254 -42.09 35.31 -15.22
CA ASP A 254 -43.20 36.03 -15.87
C ASP A 254 -44.37 36.29 -14.92
N ILE A 255 -44.68 35.35 -14.01
CA ILE A 255 -45.67 35.54 -12.95
C ILE A 255 -45.21 36.61 -11.95
N CYS A 256 -43.93 36.57 -11.54
CA CYS A 256 -43.35 37.51 -10.57
C CYS A 256 -43.29 38.95 -11.13
N TYR A 257 -43.04 39.12 -12.43
CA TYR A 257 -43.04 40.41 -13.10
C TYR A 257 -44.45 41.00 -13.29
N ASN A 258 -45.48 40.17 -13.46
CA ASN A 258 -46.85 40.60 -13.71
C ASN A 258 -47.72 40.72 -12.45
N HIS A 259 -47.32 40.15 -11.31
CA HIS A 259 -47.99 40.30 -10.01
C HIS A 259 -46.96 40.34 -8.85
N PRO A 260 -46.52 41.53 -8.38
CA PRO A 260 -45.54 41.66 -7.29
C PRO A 260 -46.05 41.20 -5.91
N SER A 261 -47.29 40.70 -5.82
CA SER A 261 -47.95 40.33 -4.56
C SER A 261 -48.17 38.81 -4.38
N ALA A 262 -47.69 37.96 -5.30
CA ALA A 262 -47.94 36.52 -5.28
C ALA A 262 -46.78 35.67 -4.72
N GLU A 263 -45.69 36.30 -4.25
CA GLU A 263 -44.53 35.59 -3.69
C GLU A 263 -44.90 34.68 -2.50
N SER A 264 -46.02 34.96 -1.82
CA SER A 264 -46.44 34.19 -0.63
C SER A 264 -47.15 32.87 -0.93
N SER A 265 -47.61 32.60 -2.17
CA SER A 265 -48.42 31.40 -2.47
C SER A 265 -47.69 30.32 -3.27
N LEU A 266 -46.51 30.61 -3.84
CA LEU A 266 -45.74 29.63 -4.62
C LEU A 266 -44.74 28.82 -3.80
N SER A 267 -44.30 29.35 -2.65
CA SER A 267 -43.41 28.63 -1.72
C SER A 267 -44.04 27.38 -1.11
N GLU A 268 -45.37 27.30 -1.11
CA GLU A 268 -46.13 26.19 -0.51
C GLU A 268 -46.31 25.01 -1.49
N ILE A 269 -46.28 25.26 -2.81
CA ILE A 269 -46.52 24.25 -3.86
C ILE A 269 -45.24 23.47 -4.24
N LEU A 270 -44.05 24.01 -3.98
CA LEU A 270 -42.75 23.36 -4.29
C LEU A 270 -42.27 22.38 -3.20
N SER A 271 -43.09 22.15 -2.17
CA SER A 271 -42.83 21.15 -1.13
C SER A 271 -43.02 19.73 -1.69
N PHE A 272 -41.96 19.11 -2.21
CA PHE A 272 -42.03 17.69 -2.58
C PHE A 272 -42.29 16.84 -1.32
N PRO A 273 -43.25 15.90 -1.34
CA PRO A 273 -43.45 14.99 -0.23
C PRO A 273 -42.23 14.07 -0.11
N SER A 274 -41.58 14.10 1.05
CA SER A 274 -40.49 13.18 1.39
C SER A 274 -40.99 11.74 1.34
N VAL A 275 -40.36 10.92 0.49
CA VAL A 275 -40.62 9.48 0.42
C VAL A 275 -40.13 8.82 1.72
N PRO A 276 -40.93 7.97 2.39
CA PRO A 276 -40.50 7.28 3.61
C PRO A 276 -39.39 6.28 3.31
N ILE A 277 -38.40 6.22 4.20
CA ILE A 277 -37.31 5.23 4.23
C ILE A 277 -37.85 3.84 4.55
#